data_AF-A0A5E4D528-F1
#
_entry.id   AF-A0A5E4D528-F1
#
_cell.length_a   1.000
_cell.length_b   1.000
_cell.length_c   1.000
_cell.angle_alpha   90.00
_cell.angle_beta   90.00
_cell.angle_gamma   90.00
#
_symmetry.space_group_name_H-M   'P 1'
#
loop_
_entity.id
_entity.type
_entity.pdbx_description
1 polymer ?
#
loop_
_entity_poly.entity_id
_entity_poly.type
_entity_poly.pdbx_seq_one_letter_code
_entity_poly.pdbx_strand_id
1 'polypeptide(L)' 'MKLIILKHYSQASEWAAKYIRNCINQFNPQPDKYFSMGLPTGSTALGCYKKLIEYYKNGDLSFKYVKIFNMD' A
#
# COMPACT_ATOMS: atom_id res chain seq x y z
N MET A 1 8.82 -16.78 2.77
CA MET A 1 9.38 -15.47 3.18
C MET A 1 10.18 -14.90 2.01
N LYS A 2 10.00 -13.62 1.65
CA LYS A 2 10.72 -12.97 0.53
C LYS A 2 11.57 -11.82 1.08
N LEU A 3 12.89 -11.87 0.88
CA LEU A 3 13.82 -10.82 1.30
C LEU A 3 14.15 -9.90 0.12
N ILE A 4 14.08 -8.59 0.36
CA ILE A 4 14.33 -7.57 -0.67
C ILE A 4 15.28 -6.54 -0.08
N ILE A 5 16.47 -6.45 -0.67
CA ILE A 5 17.54 -5.57 -0.20
C ILE A 5 17.61 -4.39 -1.16
N LEU A 6 17.33 -3.20 -0.62
CA LEU A 6 17.35 -1.94 -1.37
C LEU A 6 18.30 -0.97 -0.67
N LYS A 7 19.04 -0.20 -1.46
CA LYS A 7 20.12 0.66 -0.95
C LYS A 7 19.61 1.90 -0.24
N HIS A 8 18.43 2.39 -0.65
CA HIS A 8 17.89 3.65 -0.16
C HIS A 8 16.47 3.51 0.39
N TYR A 9 16.17 4.28 1.43
CA TYR A 9 14.85 4.32 2.06
C TYR A 9 13.72 4.65 1.08
N SER A 10 13.96 5.56 0.14
CA SER A 10 13.01 5.93 -0.91
C SER A 10 12.64 4.73 -1.79
N GLN A 11 13.64 3.92 -2.17
CA GLN A 11 13.43 2.72 -2.97
C GLN A 11 12.62 1.67 -2.18
N ALA A 12 12.92 1.48 -0.90
CA ALA A 12 12.16 0.57 -0.05
C ALA A 12 10.70 1.00 0.10
N SER A 13 10.48 2.30 0.31
CA SER A 13 9.14 2.89 0.42
C SER A 13 8.34 2.74 -0.86
N GLU A 14 8.95 3.03 -2.02
CA GLU A 14 8.32 2.88 -3.32
C GLU A 14 8.04 1.41 -3.65
N TRP A 15 8.98 0.51 -3.33
CA TRP A 15 8.80 -0.92 -3.55
C TRP A 15 7.61 -1.46 -2.74
N ALA A 16 7.52 -1.10 -1.46
CA ALA A 16 6.41 -1.48 -0.59
C ALA A 16 5.07 -0.94 -1.12
N ALA A 17 5.03 0.33 -1.54
CA ALA A 17 3.83 0.95 -2.11
C ALA A 17 3.40 0.27 -3.42
N LYS A 18 4.34 -0.04 -4.31
CA LYS A 18 4.07 -0.80 -5.55
C LYS A 18 3.54 -2.18 -5.25
N TYR A 19 4.13 -2.87 -4.28
CA TYR A 19 3.69 -4.20 -3.87
C TYR A 19 2.23 -4.16 -3.37
N ILE A 20 1.92 -3.23 -2.45
CA ILE A 20 0.57 -3.03 -1.93
C ILE A 20 -0.42 -2.71 -3.04
N ARG A 21 -0.09 -1.76 -3.92
CA ARG A 21 -0.93 -1.39 -5.07
C ARG A 21 -1.25 -2.62 -5.92
N ASN A 22 -0.23 -3.40 -6.24
CA ASN A 22 -0.40 -4.61 -7.05
C ASN A 22 -1.28 -5.64 -6.33
N CYS A 23 -1.13 -5.82 -5.01
CA CYS A 23 -2.00 -6.70 -4.23
C CYS A 23 -3.46 -6.24 -4.26
N ILE A 24 -3.73 -4.95 -4.09
CA ILE A 24 -5.09 -4.40 -4.15
C ILE A 24 -5.69 -4.62 -5.55
N ASN A 25 -4.95 -4.27 -6.60
CA ASN A 25 -5.44 -4.41 -7.98
C ASN A 25 -5.66 -5.88 -8.37
N GLN A 26 -4.77 -6.79 -7.95
CA GLN A 26 -4.91 -8.23 -8.20
C GLN A 26 -6.06 -8.85 -7.40
N PHE A 27 -6.33 -8.36 -6.20
CA PHE A 27 -7.45 -8.85 -5.39
C PHE A 27 -8.82 -8.48 -6.00
N ASN A 28 -8.85 -7.41 -6.80
CA ASN A 28 -10.01 -6.83 -7.46
C ASN A 28 -11.17 -6.59 -6.47
N PRO A 29 -11.04 -5.60 -5.57
CA PRO A 29 -12.00 -5.38 -4.50
C PRO A 29 -13.33 -4.85 -5.06
N GLN A 30 -14.43 -5.35 -4.48
CA GLN A 30 -15.79 -5.18 -4.97
C GLN A 30 -16.74 -4.88 -3.79
N PRO A 31 -17.99 -4.45 -4.04
CA PRO A 31 -18.97 -4.16 -2.99
C PRO A 31 -19.12 -5.28 -1.96
N ASP A 32 -19.03 -6.54 -2.38
CA ASP A 32 -19.18 -7.71 -1.50
C ASP A 32 -17.83 -8.32 -1.07
N LYS A 33 -16.71 -7.74 -1.52
CA LYS A 33 -15.36 -8.26 -1.31
C LYS A 33 -14.37 -7.13 -1.05
N TYR A 34 -14.28 -6.72 0.22
CA TYR A 34 -13.40 -5.65 0.66
C TYR A 34 -11.96 -6.12 0.85
N PHE A 35 -11.00 -5.31 0.41
CA PHE A 35 -9.59 -5.52 0.74
C PHE A 35 -9.31 -4.95 2.12
N SER A 36 -8.87 -5.77 3.06
CA SER A 36 -8.56 -5.33 4.43
C SER A 36 -7.07 -5.01 4.56
N MET A 37 -6.75 -3.81 5.02
CA MET A 37 -5.39 -3.32 5.18
C MET A 37 -5.17 -2.75 6.58
N GLY A 38 -4.14 -3.26 7.27
CA GLY A 38 -3.62 -2.66 8.49
C GLY A 38 -2.62 -1.56 8.18
N LEU A 39 -2.71 -0.42 8.86
CA LEU A 39 -1.70 0.64 8.82
C LEU A 39 -0.88 0.61 10.11
N PRO A 40 0.41 0.24 10.05
CA PRO A 40 1.30 0.46 11.17
C PRO A 40 1.63 1.94 11.36
N THR A 41 1.87 2.30 12.61
CA THR A 41 2.42 3.60 13.00
C THR A 41 3.94 3.63 12.78
N GLY A 42 4.52 4.84 12.72
CA GLY A 42 5.98 5.03 12.66
C GLY A 42 6.49 5.72 11.39
N SER A 43 7.65 6.35 11.53
CA SER A 43 8.27 7.17 10.47
C SER A 43 8.66 6.36 9.24
N THR A 44 8.98 5.07 9.42
CA THR A 44 9.37 4.17 8.32
C THR A 44 8.25 3.97 7.32
N ALA A 45 6.99 3.89 7.76
CA ALA A 45 5.83 3.67 6.88
C ALA A 45 5.40 4.93 6.12
N LEU A 46 5.78 6.12 6.58
CA LEU A 46 5.36 7.40 5.99
C LEU A 46 5.73 7.53 4.51
N GLY A 47 6.93 7.08 4.12
CA GLY A 47 7.36 7.08 2.72
C GLY A 47 6.46 6.23 1.82
N CYS A 48 6.03 5.07 2.32
CA CYS A 48 5.11 4.18 1.61
C CYS A 48 3.73 4.84 1.44
N TYR A 49 3.19 5.45 2.49
CA TYR A 49 1.88 6.11 2.43
C TYR A 49 1.86 7.29 1.45
N LYS A 50 2.93 8.10 1.42
CA LYS A 50 3.07 9.18 0.44
C LYS A 50 2.99 8.66 -1.00
N LYS A 51 3.63 7.53 -1.28
CA LYS A 51 3.59 6.89 -2.61
C LYS A 51 2.24 6.27 -2.94
N LEU A 52 1.55 5.68 -1.96
CA LEU A 52 0.18 5.19 -2.17
C LEU A 52 -0.80 6.31 -2.50
N ILE A 53 -0.66 7.48 -1.86
CA ILE A 53 -1.45 8.68 -2.19
C ILE A 53 -1.15 9.16 -3.61
N GLU A 54 0.11 9.13 -4.04
CA GLU A 54 0.50 9.46 -5.41
C GLU A 54 -0.17 8.52 -6.43
N TYR A 55 -0.14 7.21 -6.20
CA TYR A 55 -0.82 6.24 -7.08
C TYR A 55 -2.33 6.43 -7.14
N TYR A 56 -2.97 6.79 -6.02
CA TYR A 56 -4.40 7.10 -6.01
C TYR A 56 -4.70 8.36 -6.84
N LYS A 57 -3.90 9.42 -6.69
CA LYS A 57 -4.05 10.65 -7.48
C LYS A 57 -3.83 10.43 -8.97
N ASN A 58 -2.93 9.52 -9.34
CA ASN A 58 -2.67 9.17 -10.73
C ASN A 58 -3.73 8.24 -11.34
N GLY A 59 -4.67 7.72 -10.55
CA GLY A 59 -5.70 6.77 -11.01
C GLY A 59 -5.25 5.32 -11.10
N ASP A 60 -4.01 5.00 -10.70
CA ASP A 60 -3.45 3.64 -10.71
C ASP A 60 -4.00 2.75 -9.58
N LEU A 61 -4.67 3.37 -8.59
CA LEU A 61 -5.15 2.72 -7.38
C LEU A 61 -6.48 3.34 -6.95
N SER A 62 -7.41 2.52 -6.46
CA SER A 62 -8.66 2.97 -5.84
C SER A 62 -8.82 2.37 -4.46
N PHE A 63 -9.19 3.23 -3.50
CA PHE A 63 -9.47 2.81 -2.12
C PHE A 63 -10.97 2.61 -1.85
N LYS A 64 -11.84 2.67 -2.88
CA LYS A 64 -13.31 2.62 -2.72
C LYS A 64 -13.82 1.41 -1.94
N TYR A 65 -13.19 0.25 -2.14
CA TYR A 65 -13.54 -1.02 -1.49
C TYR A 65 -12.41 -1.53 -0.59
N VAL A 66 -11.62 -0.61 -0.03
CA VAL A 66 -10.53 -0.93 0.89
C VAL A 66 -10.96 -0.54 2.31
N LYS A 67 -10.95 -1.52 3.22
CA LYS A 67 -11.16 -1.30 4.65
C LYS A 67 -9.83 -1.17 5.34
N ILE A 68 -9.62 -0.04 6.00
CA ILE A 68 -8.38 0.28 6.68
C ILE A 68 -8.60 0.20 8.19
N PHE A 69 -7.67 -0.42 8.91
CA PHE A 69 -7.65 -0.43 10.36
C PHE A 69 -6.26 -0.08 10.88
N ASN A 70 -6.20 0.53 12.06
CA ASN A 70 -4.94 0.76 12.74
C ASN A 70 -4.42 -0.57 13.31
N MET A 71 -3.11 -0.79 13.25
CA MET A 71 -2.48 -1.99 13.84
C MET A 71 -2.08 -1.81 15.32
N ASP A 72 -2.19 -0.58 15.84
CA ASP A 72 -2.02 -0.21 17.25
C ASP A 72 -3.39 -0.19 17.95
#